data_AF-A0A4R4VU77-F1
#
_entry.id   AF-A0A4R4VU77-F1
#
_cell.length_a   1.000
_cell.length_b   1.000
_cell.length_c   1.000
_cell.angle_alpha   90.00
_cell.angle_beta   90.00
_cell.angle_gamma   90.00
#
_symmetry.space_group_name_H-M   'P 1'
#
loop_
_entity.id
_entity.type
_entity.pdbx_description
1 polymer ?
#
loop_
_entity_poly.entity_id
_entity_poly.type
_entity_poly.pdbx_seq_one_letter_code
_entity_poly.pdbx_strand_id
1 'polypeptide(L)' 'MIGPKGWSREARVAWLAWICVVAGSFLANLAIDYFFEDPGQITVIYLTMRPLAYAAIWLVGILVIKRAMRSK' A
#
# COMPACT_ATOMS: atom_id res chain seq x y z
N MET A 1 14.11 -12.72 9.34
CA MET A 1 12.77 -12.11 9.17
C MET A 1 11.78 -13.23 8.93
N ILE A 2 10.72 -13.35 9.73
CA ILE A 2 9.68 -14.37 9.52
C ILE A 2 8.82 -13.92 8.33
N GLY A 3 9.00 -14.58 7.19
CA GLY A 3 8.17 -14.34 6.01
C GLY A 3 6.70 -14.74 6.24
N PRO A 4 5.78 -14.38 5.33
CA PRO A 4 4.33 -14.58 5.49
C PRO A 4 3.89 -16.03 5.78
N LYS A 5 4.74 -17.03 5.49
CA LYS A 5 4.51 -18.44 5.84
C LYS A 5 4.44 -18.70 7.36
N GLY A 6 5.13 -17.89 8.18
CA GLY A 6 5.12 -18.04 9.65
C GLY A 6 4.04 -17.23 10.38
N TRP A 7 3.18 -16.51 9.65
CA TRP A 7 2.19 -15.63 10.25
C TRP A 7 0.92 -16.37 10.68
N SER A 8 0.28 -15.90 11.76
CA SER A 8 -1.03 -16.39 12.19
C SER A 8 -2.10 -16.13 11.12
N ARG A 9 -3.21 -16.86 11.19
CA ARG A 9 -4.33 -16.67 10.26
C ARG A 9 -4.84 -15.22 10.28
N GLU A 10 -4.94 -14.58 11.44
CA GLU A 10 -5.41 -13.19 11.52
C GLU A 10 -4.41 -12.21 10.91
N ALA A 11 -3.12 -12.42 11.11
CA ALA A 11 -2.08 -11.58 10.51
C ALA A 11 -2.08 -11.69 8.98
N ARG A 12 -2.35 -12.88 8.42
CA ARG A 12 -2.51 -13.06 6.96
C ARG A 12 -3.73 -12.34 6.41
N VAL A 13 -4.86 -12.38 7.13
CA VAL A 13 -6.09 -11.68 6.72
C VAL A 13 -5.89 -10.16 6.78
N ALA A 14 -5.27 -9.65 7.86
CA ALA A 14 -4.94 -8.23 7.99
C ALA A 14 -4.00 -7.76 6.88
N TRP A 15 -3.02 -8.59 6.52
CA TRP A 15 -2.10 -8.32 5.40
C TRP A 15 -2.79 -8.27 4.04
N LEU A 16 -3.66 -9.24 3.75
CA LEU A 16 -4.46 -9.26 2.53
C LEU A 16 -5.36 -8.02 2.44
N ALA A 17 -6.05 -7.67 3.53
CA ALA A 17 -6.87 -6.46 3.58
C ALA A 17 -6.03 -5.20 3.31
N TRP A 18 -4.83 -5.12 3.89
CA TRP A 18 -3.92 -4.00 3.67
C TRP A 18 -3.43 -3.89 2.22
N ILE A 19 -3.08 -5.03 1.59
CA ILE A 19 -2.72 -5.07 0.17
C ILE A 19 -3.88 -4.55 -0.69
N CYS A 20 -5.12 -4.98 -0.41
CA CYS A 20 -6.30 -4.52 -1.15
C CYS A 20 -6.51 -3.01 -1.02
N VAL A 21 -6.29 -2.42 0.16
CA VAL A 21 -6.38 -0.96 0.36
C VAL A 21 -5.34 -0.24 -0.49
N VAL A 22 -4.08 -0.66 -0.42
CA VAL A 22 -2.99 -0.04 -1.19
C VAL A 22 -3.25 -0.14 -2.70
N ALA A 23 -3.61 -1.34 -3.18
CA ALA A 23 -3.88 -1.58 -4.60
C ALA A 23 -5.10 -0.80 -5.09
N GLY A 24 -6.17 -0.76 -4.28
CA GLY A 24 -7.38 0.00 -4.58
C GLY A 24 -7.11 1.50 -4.65
N SER A 25 -6.36 2.04 -3.69
CA SER A 25 -5.94 3.45 -3.70
C SER A 25 -5.10 3.78 -4.94
N PHE A 26 -4.19 2.89 -5.33
CA PHE A 26 -3.39 3.04 -6.56
C PHE A 26 -4.26 3.10 -7.81
N LEU A 27 -5.19 2.15 -7.97
CA LEU A 27 -6.08 2.10 -9.13
C LEU A 27 -7.03 3.30 -9.19
N ALA A 28 -7.56 3.75 -8.05
CA ALA A 28 -8.42 4.94 -7.99
C ALA A 28 -7.67 6.21 -8.42
N ASN A 29 -6.42 6.37 -7.96
CA ASN A 29 -5.56 7.48 -8.36
C ASN A 29 -5.16 7.40 -9.84
N LEU A 30 -4.92 6.21 -10.39
CA LEU A 30 -4.69 6.01 -11.81
C LEU A 30 -5.92 6.38 -12.65
N ALA A 31 -7.11 6.00 -12.19
CA ALA A 31 -8.35 6.36 -12.86
C ALA A 31 -8.58 7.87 -12.86
N ILE A 32 -8.38 8.55 -11.72
CA ILE A 32 -8.52 10.00 -11.62
C ILE A 32 -7.61 10.70 -12.64
N ASP A 33 -6.34 10.32 -12.69
CA ASP A 33 -5.39 10.97 -13.59
C ASP A 33 -5.72 10.71 -15.06
N TYR A 34 -6.17 9.49 -15.37
CA TYR A 34 -6.59 9.15 -16.74
C TYR A 34 -7.80 9.97 -17.21
N PHE A 35 -8.74 10.27 -16.31
CA PHE A 35 -9.98 10.98 -16.66
C PHE A 35 -9.91 12.49 -16.49
N PHE A 36 -9.05 13.01 -15.62
CA PHE A 36 -9.12 14.40 -15.16
C PHE A 36 -7.82 15.21 -15.26
N GLU A 37 -6.64 14.59 -15.50
CA GLU A 37 -5.36 15.33 -15.53
C GLU A 37 -4.75 15.42 -16.93
N ASP A 38 -4.15 16.59 -17.23
CA ASP A 38 -3.36 16.82 -18.45
C ASP A 38 -2.04 16.00 -18.40
N PRO A 39 -1.63 15.32 -19.49
CA PRO A 39 -0.52 14.36 -19.50
C PRO A 39 0.84 14.93 -19.05
N GLY A 40 1.02 16.25 -19.10
CA GLY A 40 2.24 16.93 -18.63
C GLY A 40 2.37 17.07 -17.11
N GLN A 41 1.26 17.10 -16.35
CA GLN A 41 1.30 17.15 -14.88
C GLN A 41 1.46 15.75 -14.26
N ILE A 42 0.95 14.73 -14.95
CA ILE A 42 1.02 13.32 -14.56
C ILE A 42 2.48 12.92 -14.30
N THR A 43 3.44 13.36 -15.12
CA THR A 43 4.80 12.78 -15.16
C THR A 43 5.60 12.96 -13.86
N VAL A 44 5.57 14.14 -13.22
CA VAL A 44 6.36 14.39 -12.00
C VAL A 44 5.74 13.73 -10.78
N ILE A 45 4.42 13.83 -10.64
CA ILE A 45 3.68 13.25 -9.50
C ILE A 45 3.71 11.71 -9.57
N TYR A 46 3.60 11.12 -10.78
CA TYR A 46 3.69 9.67 -10.97
C TYR A 46 5.07 9.09 -10.70
N LEU A 47 6.12 9.76 -11.16
CA LEU A 47 7.46 9.17 -11.11
C LEU A 47 8.15 9.37 -9.75
N THR A 48 7.71 10.34 -8.95
CA THR A 48 8.40 10.68 -7.70
C THR A 48 7.49 10.58 -6.47
N MET A 49 6.45 11.41 -6.38
CA MET A 49 5.65 11.57 -5.15
C MET A 49 4.74 10.37 -4.85
N ARG A 50 4.05 9.82 -5.86
CA ARG A 50 3.12 8.70 -5.67
C ARG A 50 3.79 7.41 -5.20
N PRO A 51 4.89 6.93 -5.83
CA PRO A 51 5.60 5.75 -5.36
C PRO A 51 6.10 5.90 -3.92
N LEU A 52 6.58 7.10 -3.55
CA LEU A 52 7.01 7.42 -2.19
C LEU A 52 5.85 7.36 -1.18
N ALA A 53 4.69 7.93 -1.52
CA ALA A 53 3.50 7.88 -0.67
C ALA A 53 3.01 6.43 -0.48
N TYR A 54 2.95 5.64 -1.56
CA TYR A 54 2.57 4.23 -1.46
C TYR A 54 3.58 3.41 -0.66
N ALA A 55 4.88 3.65 -0.83
CA ALA A 55 5.93 3.00 -0.04
C ALA A 55 5.81 3.35 1.45
N ALA A 56 5.54 4.62 1.79
CA ALA A 56 5.32 5.05 3.17
C ALA A 56 4.10 4.37 3.80
N ILE A 57 2.97 4.32 3.08
CA ILE A 57 1.76 3.60 3.51
C ILE A 57 2.07 2.11 3.70
N TRP A 58 2.81 1.51 2.76
CA TRP A 58 3.20 0.10 2.85
C TRP A 58 4.03 -0.20 4.10
N LEU A 59 5.02 0.66 4.41
CA LEU A 59 5.86 0.55 5.60
C LEU A 59 5.03 0.68 6.89
N VAL A 60 4.08 1.61 6.95
CA VAL A 60 3.18 1.75 8.10
C VAL A 60 2.36 0.47 8.30
N GLY A 61 1.79 -0.11 7.24
CA GLY A 61 1.04 -1.36 7.34
C GLY A 61 1.87 -2.53 7.85
N ILE A 62 3.12 -2.68 7.39
CA ILE A 62 4.04 -3.70 7.91
C ILE A 62 4.27 -3.49 9.41
N LEU A 63 4.51 -2.25 9.85
CA LEU A 63 4.77 -1.94 11.26
C LEU A 63 3.56 -2.26 12.14
N VAL A 64 2.35 -1.92 11.68
CA VAL A 64 1.09 -2.21 12.38
C VAL A 64 0.91 -3.72 12.52
N ILE A 65 1.07 -4.49 11.44
CA ILE A 65 0.89 -5.95 11.46
C ILE A 65 1.97 -6.62 12.31
N LYS A 66 3.23 -6.14 12.22
CA LYS A 66 4.33 -6.62 13.07
C LYS A 66 4.07 -6.34 14.55
N ARG A 67 3.48 -5.19 14.90
CA ARG A 67 3.10 -4.87 16.28
C ARG A 67 1.97 -5.76 16.76
N ALA A 68 0.95 -5.99 15.94
CA ALA A 68 -0.16 -6.90 16.25
C ALA A 68 0.32 -8.33 16.51
N MET A 69 1.30 -8.82 15.73
CA MET A 69 1.89 -10.15 15.92
C MET A 69 2.72 -10.29 17.21
N ARG A 70 3.29 -9.20 17.75
CA ARG A 70 4.07 -9.21 19.01
C ARG A 70 3.22 -9.11 20.27
N SER A 71 1.95 -8.74 20.12
CA SER A 71 1.01 -8.59 21.22
C SER A 71 0.25 -9.88 21.56
N LYS A 72 0.55 -10.97 20.84
CA LYS A 72 0.12 -12.35 21.12
C LYS A 72 1.32 -13.13 21.62
#